data_AF-A0AAV8H1U8-F1
#
_entry.id   AF-A0AAV8H1U8-F1
#
_cell.length_a   1.000
_cell.length_b   1.000
_cell.length_c   1.000
_cell.angle_alpha   90.00
_cell.angle_beta   90.00
_cell.angle_gamma   90.00
#
_symmetry.space_group_name_H-M   'P 1'
#
loop_
_entity.id
_entity.type
_entity.pdbx_description
1 polymer ?
#
loop_
_entity_poly.entity_id
_entity_poly.type
_entity_poly.pdbx_seq_one_letter_code
_entity_poly.pdbx_strand_id
1 'polypeptide(L)'
;MGLSLSSSTEIASLLQQRLFGPQLSSRRLPGCSSARHGPQRLCLDFPARTLFSPLEAKGPLHPLPHRLCRQHGIPHCLGSIPSLLSPTPSAPHPIAIFSDQLNHASIIDGIHLAERQSQAKLFVYRHSDMLHLHSLLSSCSITMKVVITDSLFSMDGDFAPLTQLVELRKKHGFLLAIDDAHATLVCGENGGGAGEYFGCEKDIDICIGTLSKAVGCHGGFIATSKRWKSLIQSRGRSFIFSTTIPVPVVAASLAAISVGRRERWRRRAIWRRVQDVYSLSGLPISSPIISIIVGTEEAALSASRHLLKSGFHVTAIRPPTVAPNSCLLRITLSAAHTVDDIKELVATLSPWITTVNSNLLEFSKL
;
A
#
# COMPACT_ATOMS: atom_id res chain seq x y z
N MET A 1 36.08 -33.14 -6.82
CA MET A 1 35.97 -32.63 -5.44
C MET A 1 35.12 -31.39 -5.46
N GLY A 2 33.83 -31.54 -5.12
CA GLY A 2 32.84 -30.46 -5.21
C GLY A 2 32.92 -29.53 -3.99
N LEU A 3 33.03 -28.22 -4.24
CA LEU A 3 32.83 -27.19 -3.24
C LEU A 3 31.36 -27.15 -2.85
N SER A 4 31.07 -27.34 -1.56
CA SER A 4 29.72 -27.28 -1.02
C SER A 4 29.11 -25.90 -1.26
N LEU A 5 27.92 -25.88 -1.87
CA LEU A 5 27.07 -24.69 -1.96
C LEU A 5 26.78 -24.19 -0.54
N SER A 6 27.46 -23.12 -0.13
CA SER A 6 27.10 -22.32 1.04
C SER A 6 25.62 -21.96 0.92
N SER A 7 24.84 -22.30 1.94
CA SER A 7 23.39 -22.07 1.93
C SER A 7 23.10 -20.58 1.63
N SER A 8 22.05 -20.29 0.88
CA SER A 8 21.62 -18.91 0.55
C SER A 8 21.48 -18.00 1.79
N THR A 9 21.31 -18.62 2.96
CA THR A 9 21.35 -18.02 4.30
C THR A 9 22.71 -17.40 4.66
N GLU A 10 23.82 -18.07 4.35
CA GLU A 10 25.18 -17.58 4.65
C GLU A 10 25.52 -16.38 3.78
N ILE A 11 25.16 -16.40 2.50
CA ILE A 11 25.38 -15.29 1.57
C ILE A 11 24.59 -14.05 2.00
N ALA A 12 23.32 -14.21 2.39
CA ALA A 12 22.50 -13.09 2.86
C ALA A 12 23.02 -12.52 4.20
N SER A 13 23.49 -13.36 5.12
CA SER A 13 24.10 -12.94 6.38
C SER A 13 25.43 -12.21 6.15
N LEU A 14 26.27 -12.69 5.23
CA LEU A 14 27.52 -12.05 4.81
C LEU A 14 27.28 -10.70 4.13
N LEU A 15 26.28 -10.60 3.25
CA LEU A 15 25.91 -9.33 2.60
C LEU A 15 25.37 -8.33 3.63
N GLN A 16 24.56 -8.78 4.59
CA GLN A 16 24.05 -7.96 5.67
C GLN A 16 25.18 -7.45 6.58
N GLN A 17 26.14 -8.30 6.94
CA GLN A 17 27.30 -7.90 7.75
C GLN A 17 28.22 -6.93 7.00
N ARG A 18 28.47 -7.16 5.70
CA ARG A 18 29.33 -6.29 4.88
C ARG A 18 28.71 -4.92 4.58
N LEU A 19 27.38 -4.86 4.39
CA LEU A 19 26.70 -3.61 4.04
C LEU A 19 26.26 -2.77 5.25
N PHE A 20 26.08 -3.39 6.43
CA PHE A 20 25.42 -2.73 7.58
C PHE A 20 26.14 -2.89 8.93
N GLY A 21 27.30 -3.56 9.01
CA GLY A 21 28.13 -3.67 10.22
C GLY A 21 27.66 -4.74 11.23
N PRO A 22 28.48 -5.04 12.26
CA PRO A 22 28.25 -6.16 13.18
C PRO A 22 27.25 -5.76 14.28
N GLN A 23 25.96 -5.80 13.98
CA GLN A 23 24.92 -5.90 15.00
C GLN A 23 23.98 -7.04 14.66
N LEU A 24 24.16 -8.17 15.35
CA LEU A 24 23.20 -9.24 15.71
C LEU A 24 23.90 -10.62 15.69
N SER A 25 24.03 -11.23 16.87
CA SER A 25 24.46 -12.62 17.03
C SER A 25 23.32 -13.56 16.69
N SER A 26 23.54 -14.53 15.80
CA SER A 26 22.61 -15.66 15.60
C SER A 26 22.61 -16.58 16.82
N ARG A 27 21.51 -16.66 17.58
CA ARG A 27 21.30 -17.75 18.56
C ARG A 27 20.51 -18.88 17.89
N ARG A 28 21.05 -20.10 17.92
CA ARG A 28 20.27 -21.33 17.68
C ARG A 28 19.35 -21.55 18.88
N LEU A 29 18.06 -21.78 18.65
CA LEU A 29 17.17 -22.31 19.68
C LEU A 29 17.43 -23.82 19.82
N PRO A 30 17.58 -24.37 21.04
CA PRO A 30 17.74 -25.80 21.24
C PRO A 30 16.38 -26.52 21.17
N GLY A 31 16.35 -27.68 20.52
CA GLY A 31 15.25 -28.65 20.63
C GLY A 31 14.38 -28.79 19.38
N CYS A 32 14.87 -29.52 18.36
CA CYS A 32 14.02 -30.37 17.52
C CYS A 32 14.93 -31.33 16.75
N SER A 33 15.04 -32.56 17.26
CA SER A 33 15.73 -33.66 16.62
C SER A 33 14.84 -34.31 15.55
N SER A 34 15.46 -34.56 14.40
CA SER A 34 15.06 -35.50 13.33
C SER A 34 14.05 -35.05 12.25
N ALA A 35 14.52 -35.21 11.00
CA ALA A 35 13.78 -35.51 9.76
C ALA A 35 12.85 -34.45 9.13
N ARG A 36 13.42 -33.67 8.19
CA ARG A 36 13.12 -33.68 6.74
C ARG A 36 13.66 -32.36 6.13
N HIS A 37 14.66 -32.47 5.24
CA HIS A 37 15.19 -31.34 4.49
C HIS A 37 14.17 -30.84 3.47
N GLY A 38 13.36 -29.86 3.86
CA GLY A 38 12.77 -28.89 2.94
C GLY A 38 13.70 -27.68 2.77
N PRO A 39 13.61 -26.93 1.66
CA PRO A 39 14.44 -25.73 1.46
C PRO A 39 14.19 -24.75 2.61
N GLN A 40 15.25 -24.46 3.39
CA GLN A 40 15.20 -23.48 4.45
C GLN A 40 14.93 -22.11 3.84
N ARG A 41 13.70 -21.60 3.99
CA ARG A 41 13.30 -20.29 3.46
C ARG A 41 13.82 -19.20 4.39
N LEU A 42 14.57 -18.26 3.83
CA LEU A 42 15.18 -17.17 4.58
C LEU A 42 14.12 -16.16 5.03
N CYS A 43 13.77 -16.17 6.31
CA CYS A 43 13.06 -15.07 6.97
C CYS A 43 14.08 -14.25 7.78
N LEU A 44 14.51 -13.11 7.24
CA LEU A 44 15.36 -12.20 8.00
C LEU A 44 14.52 -11.45 9.05
N ASP A 45 14.73 -11.78 10.31
CA ASP A 45 14.06 -11.17 11.45
C ASP A 45 14.78 -9.89 11.91
N PHE A 46 14.39 -8.74 11.37
CA PHE A 46 14.92 -7.45 11.83
C PHE A 46 14.04 -6.75 12.86
N PRO A 47 14.61 -6.15 13.92
CA PRO A 47 13.86 -5.30 14.84
C PRO A 47 13.30 -4.07 14.12
N ALA A 48 11.98 -3.92 14.18
CA ALA A 48 11.14 -2.80 13.80
C ALA A 48 11.59 -1.38 14.18
N ARG A 49 12.61 -1.25 15.04
CA ARG A 49 13.22 0.04 15.35
C ARG A 49 13.65 0.77 14.08
N THR A 50 13.95 0.01 13.03
CA THR A 50 14.24 0.60 11.74
C THR A 50 12.99 1.19 11.11
N LEU A 51 11.85 0.53 10.83
CA LEU A 51 10.79 1.17 10.01
C LEU A 51 9.90 2.23 10.72
N PHE A 52 9.69 2.15 12.05
CA PHE A 52 8.59 2.89 12.71
C PHE A 52 8.91 3.49 14.09
N SER A 53 10.15 3.94 14.35
CA SER A 53 10.41 4.70 15.58
C SER A 53 11.46 5.82 15.41
N PRO A 54 11.24 7.01 15.99
CA PRO A 54 12.28 8.01 16.15
C PRO A 54 13.28 7.57 17.23
N LEU A 55 14.55 7.92 17.02
CA LEU A 55 15.61 7.78 18.02
C LEU A 55 15.38 8.81 19.15
N GLU A 56 15.40 8.28 20.38
CA GLU A 56 15.57 8.94 21.69
C GLU A 56 14.39 9.71 22.33
N ALA A 57 13.78 9.08 23.34
CA ALA A 57 13.38 9.72 24.60
C ALA A 57 13.41 8.65 25.73
N LYS A 58 14.13 8.94 26.82
CA LYS A 58 14.20 8.11 28.03
C LYS A 58 12.86 8.18 28.78
N GLY A 59 12.18 7.04 28.98
CA GLY A 59 10.97 6.91 29.82
C GLY A 59 10.23 5.58 29.57
N PRO A 60 9.54 4.98 30.56
CA PRO A 60 9.08 3.60 30.46
C PRO A 60 7.69 3.52 29.81
N LEU A 61 7.61 3.42 28.48
CA LEU A 61 6.37 3.06 27.76
C LEU A 61 6.71 2.21 26.52
N HIS A 62 6.14 1.02 26.45
CA HIS A 62 6.33 0.02 25.38
C HIS A 62 5.87 0.51 23.99
N PRO A 63 6.74 0.56 22.96
CA PRO A 63 6.34 0.71 21.57
C PRO A 63 6.32 -0.66 20.85
N LEU A 64 5.28 -0.90 20.03
CA LEU A 64 5.10 -2.11 19.22
C LEU A 64 6.20 -2.23 18.16
N PRO A 65 6.87 -3.40 18.03
CA PRO A 65 7.83 -3.61 16.96
C PRO A 65 7.15 -4.13 15.67
N HIS A 66 6.79 -3.23 14.75
CA HIS A 66 6.34 -3.52 13.37
C HIS A 66 7.44 -4.17 12.49
N ARG A 67 7.24 -5.41 12.00
CA ARG A 67 8.22 -6.10 11.13
C ARG A 67 7.63 -6.45 9.76
N LEU A 68 8.46 -6.30 8.72
CA LEU A 68 8.13 -6.49 7.30
C LEU A 68 8.12 -7.97 6.90
N CYS A 69 7.04 -8.45 6.28
CA CYS A 69 7.01 -9.73 5.54
C CYS A 69 7.08 -9.42 4.03
N ARG A 70 7.94 -10.10 3.24
CA ARG A 70 8.20 -9.78 1.80
C ARG A 70 7.64 -10.85 0.86
N GLN A 71 7.06 -10.44 -0.28
CA GLN A 71 6.51 -11.33 -1.34
C GLN A 71 6.61 -10.75 -2.77
N HIS A 72 6.43 -11.59 -3.79
CA HIS A 72 6.03 -11.18 -5.15
C HIS A 72 4.50 -11.03 -5.23
N GLY A 73 4.02 -10.08 -6.05
CA GLY A 73 2.59 -9.90 -6.35
C GLY A 73 1.88 -9.09 -5.27
N ILE A 74 1.83 -7.78 -5.51
CA ILE A 74 1.33 -6.66 -4.69
C ILE A 74 0.00 -6.87 -3.92
N PRO A 75 -0.86 -7.90 -4.17
CA PRO A 75 -2.11 -8.00 -3.43
C PRO A 75 -2.66 -9.39 -3.05
N HIS A 76 -2.10 -10.50 -3.53
CA HIS A 76 -2.69 -11.83 -3.29
C HIS A 76 -2.71 -12.27 -1.83
N CYS A 77 -2.00 -11.55 -0.96
CA CYS A 77 -2.08 -11.73 0.48
C CYS A 77 -3.41 -11.29 1.08
N LEU A 78 -4.14 -10.36 0.46
CA LEU A 78 -5.42 -9.88 0.96
C LEU A 78 -6.50 -10.95 0.91
N GLY A 79 -6.52 -11.75 -0.16
CA GLY A 79 -7.41 -12.90 -0.22
C GLY A 79 -7.08 -14.02 0.75
N SER A 80 -5.91 -13.94 1.39
CA SER A 80 -5.60 -14.80 2.52
C SER A 80 -6.05 -14.19 3.85
N ILE A 81 -6.15 -12.87 4.04
CA ILE A 81 -6.47 -12.26 5.35
C ILE A 81 -7.76 -12.84 5.97
N PRO A 82 -8.86 -13.01 5.23
CA PRO A 82 -10.05 -13.66 5.78
C PRO A 82 -9.81 -15.15 6.10
N SER A 83 -9.05 -15.89 5.28
CA SER A 83 -8.72 -17.28 5.61
C SER A 83 -7.76 -17.42 6.81
N LEU A 84 -7.06 -16.35 7.20
CA LEU A 84 -6.28 -16.29 8.43
C LEU A 84 -7.14 -16.15 9.69
N LEU A 85 -8.32 -15.51 9.58
CA LEU A 85 -9.21 -15.24 10.71
C LEU A 85 -10.07 -16.44 11.12
N SER A 86 -10.11 -17.52 10.33
CA SER A 86 -10.82 -18.74 10.70
C SER A 86 -10.00 -19.53 11.75
N PRO A 87 -10.50 -19.72 12.99
CA PRO A 87 -9.72 -20.32 14.07
C PRO A 87 -9.35 -21.78 13.81
N THR A 88 -10.22 -22.56 13.13
CA THR A 88 -10.02 -23.99 12.85
C THR A 88 -10.60 -24.41 11.49
N PRO A 89 -9.97 -25.38 10.78
CA PRO A 89 -10.54 -25.96 9.54
C PRO A 89 -11.86 -26.72 9.77
N SER A 90 -12.16 -27.08 11.02
CA SER A 90 -13.28 -27.94 11.39
C SER A 90 -14.59 -27.21 11.69
N ALA A 91 -14.58 -25.88 11.87
CA ALA A 91 -15.78 -25.07 12.06
C ALA A 91 -15.50 -23.61 11.66
N PRO A 92 -15.60 -23.24 10.37
CA PRO A 92 -15.36 -21.87 9.93
C PRO A 92 -16.43 -20.95 10.51
N HIS A 93 -16.03 -19.96 11.31
CA HIS A 93 -16.91 -18.84 11.63
C HIS A 93 -17.03 -17.94 10.40
N PRO A 94 -18.23 -17.42 10.08
CA PRO A 94 -18.37 -16.47 9.00
C PRO A 94 -17.60 -15.19 9.29
N ILE A 95 -17.05 -14.57 8.25
CA ILE A 95 -16.29 -13.31 8.34
C ILE A 95 -16.97 -12.29 7.45
N ALA A 96 -17.24 -11.10 7.96
CA ALA A 96 -17.75 -9.99 7.17
C ALA A 96 -16.59 -9.12 6.70
N ILE A 97 -16.47 -8.94 5.38
CA ILE A 97 -15.46 -8.07 4.77
C ILE A 97 -16.17 -6.83 4.23
N PHE A 98 -15.74 -5.66 4.66
CA PHE A 98 -16.23 -4.37 4.21
C PHE A 98 -15.18 -3.74 3.30
N SER A 99 -15.49 -3.63 2.01
CA SER A 99 -14.58 -3.10 0.99
C SER A 99 -15.10 -1.79 0.44
N ASP A 100 -14.22 -0.81 0.26
CA ASP A 100 -14.53 0.38 -0.53
C ASP A 100 -14.82 -0.05 -1.98
N GLN A 101 -15.77 0.60 -2.64
CA GLN A 101 -16.16 0.30 -4.02
C GLN A 101 -15.05 0.58 -5.04
N LEU A 102 -14.11 1.51 -4.75
CA LEU A 102 -13.01 1.88 -5.65
C LEU A 102 -11.69 1.19 -5.28
N ASN A 103 -11.73 0.20 -4.39
CA ASN A 103 -10.55 -0.58 -4.06
C ASN A 103 -9.90 -1.19 -5.30
N HIS A 104 -8.58 -1.26 -5.28
CA HIS A 104 -7.77 -1.78 -6.36
C HIS A 104 -8.22 -3.21 -6.72
N ALA A 105 -8.23 -3.52 -8.02
CA ALA A 105 -8.76 -4.78 -8.59
C ALA A 105 -8.26 -6.03 -7.86
N SER A 106 -7.08 -5.95 -7.31
CA SER A 106 -6.50 -7.06 -6.61
C SER A 106 -6.92 -7.26 -5.17
N ILE A 107 -7.38 -6.20 -4.49
CA ILE A 107 -8.10 -6.32 -3.23
C ILE A 107 -9.36 -7.13 -3.51
N ILE A 108 -10.07 -6.78 -4.58
CA ILE A 108 -11.27 -7.46 -5.06
C ILE A 108 -10.98 -8.94 -5.38
N ASP A 109 -9.94 -9.25 -6.15
CA ASP A 109 -9.52 -10.63 -6.41
C ASP A 109 -9.19 -11.39 -5.12
N GLY A 110 -8.55 -10.71 -4.18
CA GLY A 110 -8.31 -11.24 -2.85
C GLY A 110 -9.61 -11.64 -2.16
N ILE A 111 -10.55 -10.72 -2.07
CA ILE A 111 -11.86 -10.95 -1.45
C ILE A 111 -12.57 -12.13 -2.10
N HIS A 112 -12.59 -12.23 -3.43
CA HIS A 112 -13.19 -13.37 -4.13
C HIS A 112 -12.52 -14.71 -3.79
N LEU A 113 -11.18 -14.73 -3.64
CA LEU A 113 -10.47 -15.92 -3.16
C LEU A 113 -10.87 -16.29 -1.73
N ALA A 114 -11.05 -15.28 -0.87
CA ALA A 114 -11.50 -15.48 0.50
C ALA A 114 -12.93 -16.02 0.60
N GLU A 115 -13.87 -15.52 -0.20
CA GLU A 115 -15.25 -16.03 -0.27
C GLU A 115 -15.31 -17.50 -0.74
N ARG A 116 -14.36 -17.93 -1.59
CA ARG A 116 -14.27 -19.32 -2.06
C ARG A 116 -13.58 -20.26 -1.07
N GLN A 117 -12.66 -19.73 -0.26
CA GLN A 117 -11.84 -20.53 0.67
C GLN A 117 -12.38 -20.52 2.10
N SER A 118 -13.30 -19.63 2.43
CA SER A 118 -13.80 -19.39 3.79
C SER A 118 -15.26 -18.96 3.72
N GLN A 119 -15.99 -18.98 4.84
CA GLN A 119 -17.34 -18.42 4.92
C GLN A 119 -17.30 -16.88 5.00
N ALA A 120 -16.53 -16.24 4.12
CA ALA A 120 -16.48 -14.80 4.03
C ALA A 120 -17.72 -14.27 3.30
N LYS A 121 -18.26 -13.15 3.77
CA LYS A 121 -19.35 -12.40 3.16
C LYS A 121 -18.87 -10.99 2.87
N LEU A 122 -18.91 -10.61 1.59
CA LEU A 122 -18.56 -9.26 1.16
C LEU A 122 -19.72 -8.27 1.38
N PHE A 123 -19.36 -7.09 1.88
CA PHE A 123 -20.19 -5.89 1.94
C PHE A 123 -19.40 -4.76 1.27
N VAL A 124 -19.92 -4.20 0.18
CA VAL A 124 -19.29 -3.07 -0.52
C VAL A 124 -19.94 -1.77 -0.04
N TYR A 125 -19.14 -0.84 0.47
CA TYR A 125 -19.61 0.50 0.84
C TYR A 125 -19.23 1.53 -0.23
N ARG A 126 -19.98 2.63 -0.28
CA ARG A 126 -19.75 3.71 -1.25
C ARG A 126 -18.42 4.36 -0.94
N HIS A 127 -17.74 4.84 -1.98
CA HIS A 127 -16.38 5.35 -1.87
C HIS A 127 -16.26 6.44 -0.80
N SER A 128 -15.36 6.23 0.16
CA SER A 128 -15.10 7.14 1.28
C SER A 128 -16.36 7.53 2.10
N ASP A 129 -17.46 6.78 2.00
CA ASP A 129 -18.73 7.06 2.70
C ASP A 129 -18.79 6.32 4.04
N MET A 130 -18.35 7.02 5.09
CA MET A 130 -18.32 6.48 6.45
C MET A 130 -19.71 6.29 7.06
N LEU A 131 -20.74 7.00 6.57
CA LEU A 131 -22.13 6.81 7.03
C LEU A 131 -22.70 5.50 6.49
N HIS A 132 -22.46 5.21 5.19
CA HIS A 132 -22.86 3.94 4.60
C HIS A 132 -22.10 2.77 5.24
N LEU A 133 -20.77 2.91 5.42
CA LEU A 133 -19.99 1.91 6.15
C LEU A 133 -20.53 1.69 7.58
N HIS A 134 -20.87 2.78 8.29
CA HIS A 134 -21.47 2.69 9.63
C HIS A 134 -22.78 1.89 9.63
N SER A 135 -23.66 2.14 8.66
CA SER A 135 -24.93 1.42 8.49
C SER A 135 -24.72 -0.08 8.24
N LEU A 136 -23.79 -0.43 7.36
CA LEU A 136 -23.45 -1.82 7.05
C LEU A 136 -22.84 -2.53 8.27
N LEU A 137 -21.94 -1.86 9.00
CA LEU A 137 -21.33 -2.42 10.21
C LEU A 137 -22.35 -2.67 11.32
N SER A 138 -23.33 -1.77 11.47
CA SER A 138 -24.38 -1.84 12.49
C SER A 138 -25.43 -2.91 12.21
N SER A 139 -25.76 -3.13 10.93
CA SER A 139 -26.71 -4.16 10.50
C SER A 139 -26.11 -5.56 10.41
N CYS A 140 -24.78 -5.68 10.40
CA CYS A 140 -24.10 -6.96 10.27
C CYS A 140 -24.02 -7.74 11.59
N SER A 141 -24.67 -8.92 11.61
CA SER A 141 -24.68 -9.87 12.74
C SER A 141 -23.40 -10.71 12.86
N ILE A 142 -22.54 -10.73 11.83
CA ILE A 142 -21.27 -11.46 11.86
C ILE A 142 -20.29 -10.74 12.80
N THR A 143 -19.72 -11.47 13.76
CA THR A 143 -18.82 -10.90 14.78
C THR A 143 -17.43 -10.59 14.26
N MET A 144 -16.89 -11.43 13.37
CA MET A 144 -15.58 -11.23 12.78
C MET A 144 -15.67 -10.26 11.60
N LYS A 145 -15.34 -9.00 11.85
CA LYS A 145 -15.43 -7.91 10.86
C LYS A 145 -14.05 -7.46 10.41
N VAL A 146 -13.86 -7.29 9.11
CA VAL A 146 -12.65 -6.74 8.49
C VAL A 146 -13.05 -5.57 7.61
N VAL A 147 -12.46 -4.40 7.83
CA VAL A 147 -12.56 -3.28 6.89
C VAL A 147 -11.27 -3.21 6.10
N ILE A 148 -11.39 -3.14 4.79
CA ILE A 148 -10.26 -3.08 3.87
C ILE A 148 -10.41 -1.95 2.86
N THR A 149 -9.35 -1.17 2.69
CA THR A 149 -9.35 -0.04 1.76
C THR A 149 -7.95 0.30 1.23
N ASP A 150 -7.85 0.79 0.00
CA ASP A 150 -6.69 1.59 -0.40
C ASP A 150 -6.60 2.85 0.48
N SER A 151 -5.40 3.18 0.94
CA SER A 151 -5.20 4.38 1.76
C SER A 151 -5.02 5.65 0.93
N LEU A 152 -4.48 5.51 -0.29
CA LEU A 152 -4.39 6.55 -1.32
C LEU A 152 -4.81 5.92 -2.64
N PHE A 153 -5.97 6.31 -3.15
CA PHE A 153 -6.58 5.68 -4.31
C PHE A 153 -5.82 6.05 -5.58
N SER A 154 -5.59 5.03 -6.41
CA SER A 154 -4.70 5.17 -7.55
C SER A 154 -5.30 6.03 -8.66
N MET A 155 -6.62 6.00 -8.84
CA MET A 155 -7.30 6.72 -9.93
C MET A 155 -7.48 8.18 -9.58
N ASP A 156 -8.22 8.50 -8.53
CA ASP A 156 -8.57 9.89 -8.25
C ASP A 156 -7.52 10.63 -7.41
N GLY A 157 -6.58 9.89 -6.80
CA GLY A 157 -5.51 10.47 -5.99
C GLY A 157 -5.99 11.02 -4.65
N ASP A 158 -7.18 10.63 -4.21
CA ASP A 158 -7.74 10.98 -2.92
C ASP A 158 -7.32 9.96 -1.84
N PHE A 159 -7.35 10.40 -0.58
CA PHE A 159 -7.03 9.55 0.56
C PHE A 159 -8.30 8.96 1.17
N ALA A 160 -8.24 7.70 1.59
CA ALA A 160 -9.29 7.15 2.46
C ALA A 160 -9.39 7.98 3.75
N PRO A 161 -10.60 8.15 4.33
CA PRO A 161 -10.81 8.90 5.56
C PRO A 161 -10.33 8.11 6.79
N LEU A 162 -9.02 7.91 6.90
CA LEU A 162 -8.40 7.01 7.89
C LEU A 162 -8.73 7.38 9.34
N THR A 163 -8.81 8.67 9.66
CA THR A 163 -9.20 9.13 11.01
C THR A 163 -10.62 8.68 11.37
N GLN A 164 -11.57 8.85 10.45
CA GLN A 164 -12.96 8.42 10.63
C GLN A 164 -13.09 6.88 10.66
N LEU A 165 -12.30 6.17 9.84
CA LEU A 165 -12.20 4.71 9.89
C LEU A 165 -11.73 4.21 11.26
N VAL A 166 -10.76 4.90 11.87
CA VAL A 166 -10.28 4.58 13.22
C VAL A 166 -11.34 4.84 14.29
N GLU A 167 -12.13 5.90 14.15
CA GLU A 167 -13.27 6.15 15.04
C GLU A 167 -14.33 5.05 14.93
N LEU A 168 -14.69 4.67 13.71
CA LEU A 168 -15.60 3.54 13.46
C LEU A 168 -15.03 2.23 13.99
N ARG A 169 -13.72 2.01 13.87
CA ARG A 169 -13.03 0.84 14.43
C ARG A 169 -13.22 0.74 15.92
N LYS A 170 -13.04 1.86 16.64
CA LYS A 170 -13.24 1.93 18.10
C LYS A 170 -14.69 1.62 18.49
N LYS A 171 -15.67 2.04 17.67
CA LYS A 171 -17.10 1.78 17.91
C LYS A 171 -17.52 0.34 17.63
N HIS A 172 -16.99 -0.27 16.55
CA HIS A 172 -17.49 -1.55 16.02
C HIS A 172 -16.55 -2.74 16.22
N GLY A 173 -15.30 -2.51 16.63
CA GLY A 173 -14.34 -3.58 16.96
C GLY A 173 -13.91 -4.44 15.77
N PHE A 174 -13.67 -3.83 14.59
CA PHE A 174 -13.21 -4.56 13.40
C PHE A 174 -11.69 -4.53 13.24
N LEU A 175 -11.17 -5.47 12.45
CA LEU A 175 -9.78 -5.44 11.96
C LEU A 175 -9.66 -4.44 10.81
N LEU A 176 -8.71 -3.51 10.90
CA LEU A 176 -8.43 -2.54 9.83
C LEU A 176 -7.21 -2.95 9.02
N ALA A 177 -7.44 -3.24 7.74
CA ALA A 177 -6.40 -3.49 6.76
C ALA A 177 -6.37 -2.38 5.71
N ILE A 178 -5.19 -1.86 5.37
CA ILE A 178 -5.03 -0.85 4.31
C ILE A 178 -4.01 -1.30 3.27
N ASP A 179 -4.24 -0.91 2.01
CA ASP A 179 -3.22 -0.89 0.97
C ASP A 179 -2.59 0.51 0.88
N ASP A 180 -1.31 0.60 1.22
CA ASP A 180 -0.49 1.80 1.27
C ASP A 180 0.54 1.82 0.14
N ALA A 181 0.24 1.15 -0.98
CA ALA A 181 1.14 1.09 -2.12
C ALA A 181 1.47 2.47 -2.72
N HIS A 182 0.51 3.41 -2.69
CA HIS A 182 0.69 4.74 -3.26
C HIS A 182 1.22 5.78 -2.26
N ALA A 183 1.09 5.54 -0.95
CA ALA A 183 1.52 6.50 0.06
C ALA A 183 2.82 6.09 0.80
N THR A 184 3.20 4.80 0.83
CA THR A 184 4.49 4.33 1.38
C THR A 184 5.68 5.09 0.77
N LEU A 185 6.59 5.60 1.62
CA LEU A 185 7.73 6.47 1.30
C LEU A 185 7.40 7.80 0.61
N VAL A 186 6.13 8.09 0.34
CA VAL A 186 5.64 9.35 -0.24
C VAL A 186 5.04 10.25 0.83
N CYS A 187 4.28 9.66 1.75
CA CYS A 187 3.57 10.33 2.82
C CYS A 187 4.24 10.10 4.18
N GLY A 188 4.01 11.03 5.10
CA GLY A 188 4.60 11.01 6.45
C GLY A 188 6.03 11.54 6.51
N GLU A 189 6.45 11.99 7.69
CA GLU A 189 7.78 12.58 7.90
C GLU A 189 8.88 11.54 7.66
N ASN A 190 8.66 10.29 8.09
CA ASN A 190 9.62 9.19 7.95
C ASN A 190 9.35 8.30 6.73
N GLY A 191 8.27 8.56 5.98
CA GLY A 191 7.86 7.74 4.84
C GLY A 191 7.06 6.51 5.24
N GLY A 192 6.43 6.54 6.41
CA GLY A 192 5.57 5.49 6.96
C GLY A 192 4.23 5.34 6.27
N GLY A 193 3.91 6.21 5.31
CA GLY A 193 2.72 6.11 4.49
C GLY A 193 1.55 6.93 5.00
N ALA A 194 0.34 6.59 4.56
CA ALA A 194 -0.86 7.34 4.90
C ALA A 194 -1.16 7.28 6.41
N GLY A 195 -0.90 6.12 7.04
CA GLY A 195 -1.04 5.96 8.49
C GLY A 195 -0.20 6.97 9.29
N GLU A 196 1.06 7.21 8.87
CA GLU A 196 1.94 8.20 9.49
C GLU A 196 1.40 9.61 9.27
N TYR A 197 1.01 9.89 8.02
CA TYR A 197 0.54 11.20 7.58
C TYR A 197 -0.69 11.69 8.36
N PHE A 198 -1.62 10.79 8.66
CA PHE A 198 -2.81 11.08 9.47
C PHE A 198 -2.64 10.78 10.96
N GLY A 199 -1.45 10.36 11.42
CA GLY A 199 -1.16 10.09 12.82
C GLY A 199 -1.89 8.89 13.42
N CYS A 200 -2.30 7.92 12.60
CA CYS A 200 -3.16 6.80 12.99
C CYS A 200 -2.51 5.41 12.80
N GLU A 201 -1.19 5.35 12.62
CA GLU A 201 -0.40 4.12 12.41
C GLU A 201 -0.72 3.01 13.43
N LYS A 202 -0.94 3.39 14.69
CA LYS A 202 -1.17 2.45 15.80
C LYS A 202 -2.53 1.77 15.74
N ASP A 203 -3.48 2.36 15.02
CA ASP A 203 -4.85 1.85 14.88
C ASP A 203 -5.03 0.98 13.64
N ILE A 204 -3.98 0.85 12.81
CA ILE A 204 -3.96 -0.01 11.61
C ILE A 204 -3.37 -1.37 11.98
N ASP A 205 -4.16 -2.44 11.80
CA ASP A 205 -3.74 -3.79 12.15
C ASP A 205 -2.81 -4.40 11.09
N ILE A 206 -3.12 -4.14 9.82
CA ILE A 206 -2.40 -4.67 8.66
C ILE A 206 -2.20 -3.56 7.64
N CYS A 207 -0.95 -3.19 7.36
CA CYS A 207 -0.60 -2.28 6.28
C CYS A 207 0.11 -3.07 5.18
N ILE A 208 -0.38 -2.95 3.95
CA ILE A 208 0.17 -3.61 2.77
C ILE A 208 0.81 -2.55 1.91
N GLY A 209 1.85 -2.91 1.19
CA GLY A 209 2.41 -2.00 0.22
C GLY A 209 3.21 -2.72 -0.84
N THR A 210 3.72 -1.92 -1.77
CA THR A 210 4.52 -2.39 -2.90
C THR A 210 5.97 -1.93 -2.77
N LEU A 211 6.88 -2.75 -3.29
CA LEU A 211 8.27 -2.39 -3.54
C LEU A 211 8.46 -1.84 -4.96
N SER A 212 7.42 -1.78 -5.79
CA SER A 212 7.50 -1.40 -7.21
C SER A 212 7.20 0.05 -7.54
N LYS A 213 6.90 0.88 -6.54
CA LYS A 213 6.60 2.31 -6.70
C LYS A 213 7.74 3.15 -6.13
N ALA A 214 7.53 3.83 -5.00
CA ALA A 214 8.54 4.70 -4.39
C ALA A 214 9.87 3.98 -4.04
N VAL A 215 9.84 2.67 -3.80
CA VAL A 215 11.03 1.84 -3.56
C VAL A 215 11.80 1.51 -4.86
N GLY A 216 11.17 1.58 -6.03
CA GLY A 216 11.84 1.38 -7.33
C GLY A 216 12.37 -0.03 -7.58
N CYS A 217 11.78 -1.06 -6.95
CA CYS A 217 12.19 -2.46 -7.07
C CYS A 217 11.00 -3.35 -7.50
N HIS A 218 10.95 -4.60 -7.04
CA HIS A 218 9.85 -5.51 -7.33
C HIS A 218 9.44 -6.30 -6.09
N GLY A 219 8.14 -6.52 -5.94
CA GLY A 219 7.54 -7.24 -4.82
C GLY A 219 6.52 -6.41 -4.06
N GLY A 220 5.93 -7.01 -3.04
CA GLY A 220 5.04 -6.41 -2.06
C GLY A 220 5.46 -6.79 -0.65
N PHE A 221 4.85 -6.12 0.33
CA PHE A 221 5.09 -6.38 1.72
C PHE A 221 3.83 -6.25 2.57
N ILE A 222 3.90 -6.84 3.75
CA ILE A 222 2.91 -6.64 4.82
C ILE A 222 3.65 -6.20 6.08
N ALA A 223 3.24 -5.06 6.63
CA ALA A 223 3.65 -4.55 7.93
C ALA A 223 2.52 -4.82 8.93
N THR A 224 2.81 -5.60 9.96
CA THR A 224 1.81 -6.00 10.97
C THR A 224 2.48 -6.46 12.27
N SER A 225 1.68 -6.85 13.26
CA SER A 225 2.15 -7.41 14.53
C SER A 225 2.81 -8.79 14.34
N LYS A 226 3.63 -9.21 15.30
CA LYS A 226 4.24 -10.55 15.29
C LYS A 226 3.20 -11.67 15.20
N ARG A 227 2.07 -11.49 15.89
CA ARG A 227 0.96 -12.47 15.89
C ARG A 227 0.40 -12.65 14.49
N TRP A 228 0.09 -11.56 13.80
CA TRP A 228 -0.40 -11.59 12.42
C TRP A 228 0.65 -12.13 11.45
N LYS A 229 1.92 -11.71 11.60
CA LYS A 229 3.02 -12.25 10.78
C LYS A 229 3.08 -13.78 10.86
N SER A 230 3.11 -14.36 12.06
CA SER A 230 3.17 -15.81 12.24
C SER A 230 1.95 -16.52 11.65
N LEU A 231 0.77 -15.91 11.75
CA LEU A 231 -0.45 -16.44 11.15
C LEU A 231 -0.39 -16.43 9.62
N ILE A 232 -0.02 -15.29 9.02
CA ILE A 232 0.18 -15.15 7.56
C ILE A 232 1.18 -16.17 7.04
N GLN A 233 2.31 -16.34 7.73
CA GLN A 233 3.36 -17.28 7.32
C GLN A 233 2.95 -18.75 7.42
N SER A 234 2.12 -19.10 8.40
CA SER A 234 1.70 -20.48 8.64
C SER A 234 0.46 -20.91 7.87
N ARG A 235 -0.42 -19.97 7.50
CA ARG A 235 -1.73 -20.28 6.88
C ARG A 235 -1.97 -19.59 5.54
N GLY A 236 -1.23 -18.53 5.21
CA GLY A 236 -1.40 -17.80 3.97
C GLY A 236 -0.97 -18.63 2.76
N ARG A 237 -1.94 -19.18 2.02
CA ARG A 237 -1.67 -20.02 0.84
C ARG A 237 -0.82 -19.28 -0.20
N SER A 238 -1.14 -18.02 -0.46
CA SER A 238 -0.37 -17.15 -1.36
C SER A 238 1.07 -16.93 -0.89
N PHE A 239 1.37 -17.12 0.40
CA PHE A 239 2.72 -17.10 0.96
C PHE A 239 3.43 -18.44 0.85
N ILE A 240 2.74 -19.52 1.20
CA ILE A 240 3.31 -20.86 1.25
C ILE A 240 3.66 -21.37 -0.16
N PHE A 241 2.77 -21.14 -1.12
CA PHE A 241 2.87 -21.62 -2.50
C PHE A 241 3.51 -20.62 -3.47
N SER A 242 4.18 -19.58 -2.95
CA SER A 242 4.93 -18.62 -3.75
C SER A 242 6.44 -18.77 -3.54
N THR A 243 7.20 -18.52 -4.61
CA THR A 243 8.67 -18.54 -4.60
C THR A 243 9.20 -17.21 -4.04
N THR A 244 10.24 -17.29 -3.21
CA THR A 244 10.85 -16.12 -2.59
C THR A 244 11.45 -15.16 -3.63
N ILE A 245 11.45 -13.86 -3.30
CA ILE A 245 12.07 -12.82 -4.12
C ILE A 245 13.60 -13.06 -4.24
N PRO A 246 14.19 -12.92 -5.44
CA PRO A 246 15.64 -12.99 -5.62
C PRO A 246 16.40 -12.08 -4.65
N VAL A 247 17.50 -12.61 -4.09
CA VAL A 247 18.34 -11.88 -3.13
C VAL A 247 18.80 -10.50 -3.63
N PRO A 248 19.20 -10.31 -4.90
CA PRO A 248 19.57 -8.98 -5.40
C PRO A 248 18.44 -7.95 -5.31
N VAL A 249 17.20 -8.35 -5.62
CA VAL A 249 16.01 -7.48 -5.54
C VAL A 249 15.70 -7.12 -4.08
N VAL A 250 15.85 -8.08 -3.17
CA VAL A 250 15.70 -7.88 -1.72
C VAL A 250 16.75 -6.87 -1.19
N ALA A 251 18.00 -6.99 -1.64
CA ALA A 251 19.08 -6.08 -1.27
C ALA A 251 18.85 -4.66 -1.83
N ALA A 252 18.48 -4.54 -3.11
CA ALA A 252 18.15 -3.26 -3.74
C ALA A 252 16.97 -2.57 -3.02
N SER A 253 15.91 -3.32 -2.70
CA SER A 253 14.75 -2.79 -1.97
C SER A 253 15.14 -2.27 -0.59
N LEU A 254 16.05 -2.98 0.11
CA LEU A 254 16.52 -2.56 1.42
C LEU A 254 17.35 -1.27 1.35
N ALA A 255 18.22 -1.16 0.34
CA ALA A 255 18.98 0.04 0.08
C ALA A 255 18.06 1.23 -0.25
N ALA A 256 17.10 1.04 -1.15
CA ALA A 256 16.13 2.06 -1.55
C ALA A 256 15.26 2.54 -0.37
N ILE A 257 14.77 1.62 0.48
CA ILE A 257 14.06 1.99 1.71
C ILE A 257 14.99 2.80 2.63
N SER A 258 16.23 2.37 2.83
CA SER A 258 17.19 3.07 3.70
C SER A 258 17.49 4.49 3.20
N VAL A 259 17.66 4.66 1.89
CA VAL A 259 17.83 5.96 1.23
C VAL A 259 16.57 6.80 1.39
N GLY A 260 15.40 6.29 1.02
CA GLY A 260 14.13 7.01 1.11
C GLY A 260 13.81 7.49 2.52
N ARG A 261 14.16 6.72 3.55
CA ARG A 261 14.02 7.10 4.96
C ARG A 261 14.92 8.29 5.34
N ARG A 262 16.21 8.23 4.96
CA ARG A 262 17.22 9.25 5.28
C ARG A 262 17.02 10.53 4.47
N GLU A 263 16.78 10.39 3.17
CA GLU A 263 16.62 11.48 2.21
C GLU A 263 15.21 12.06 2.21
N ARG A 264 14.82 12.65 3.34
CA ARG A 264 13.49 13.30 3.51
C ARG A 264 13.21 14.38 2.47
N TRP A 265 14.25 14.94 1.85
CA TRP A 265 14.12 15.94 0.79
C TRP A 265 13.30 15.44 -0.40
N ARG A 266 13.33 14.14 -0.72
CA ARG A 266 12.56 13.57 -1.85
C ARG A 266 11.05 13.70 -1.63
N ARG A 267 10.58 13.36 -0.42
CA ARG A 267 9.18 13.55 -0.03
C ARG A 267 8.80 15.03 -0.06
N ARG A 268 9.60 15.88 0.57
CA ARG A 268 9.36 17.34 0.54
C ARG A 268 9.33 17.88 -0.89
N ALA A 269 10.19 17.40 -1.77
CA ALA A 269 10.19 17.81 -3.17
C ALA A 269 8.87 17.43 -3.85
N ILE A 270 8.43 16.17 -3.75
CA ILE A 270 7.15 15.71 -4.31
C ILE A 270 5.99 16.58 -3.82
N TRP A 271 5.87 16.80 -2.51
CA TRP A 271 4.77 17.59 -1.94
C TRP A 271 4.85 19.07 -2.32
N ARG A 272 6.05 19.63 -2.51
CA ARG A 272 6.18 20.96 -3.12
C ARG A 272 5.69 20.97 -4.56
N ARG A 273 5.95 19.93 -5.36
CA ARG A 273 5.40 19.84 -6.73
C ARG A 273 3.89 19.75 -6.74
N VAL A 274 3.28 19.07 -5.77
CA VAL A 274 1.82 19.09 -5.59
C VAL A 274 1.33 20.53 -5.38
N GLN A 275 1.99 21.28 -4.49
CA GLN A 275 1.66 22.68 -4.24
C GLN A 275 1.91 23.58 -5.45
N ASP A 276 2.99 23.33 -6.21
CA ASP A 276 3.32 24.08 -7.42
C ASP A 276 2.21 23.89 -8.48
N VAL A 277 1.76 22.65 -8.72
CA VAL A 277 0.65 22.38 -9.65
C VAL A 277 -0.63 23.05 -9.16
N TYR A 278 -0.97 22.93 -7.87
CA TYR A 278 -2.14 23.60 -7.29
C TYR A 278 -2.10 25.11 -7.54
N SER A 279 -0.95 25.74 -7.25
CA SER A 279 -0.79 27.19 -7.36
C SER A 279 -0.83 27.69 -8.80
N LEU A 280 -0.36 26.90 -9.76
CA LEU A 280 -0.29 27.27 -11.18
C LEU A 280 -1.59 26.96 -11.94
N SER A 281 -2.29 25.88 -11.58
CA SER A 281 -3.49 25.41 -12.29
C SER A 281 -4.80 25.78 -11.61
N GLY A 282 -4.80 26.06 -10.30
CA GLY A 282 -6.00 26.25 -9.50
C GLY A 282 -6.82 24.97 -9.26
N LEU A 283 -6.35 23.81 -9.72
CA LEU A 283 -7.04 22.53 -9.56
C LEU A 283 -6.95 22.05 -8.11
N PRO A 284 -8.02 21.47 -7.54
CA PRO A 284 -8.06 21.00 -6.14
C PRO A 284 -7.28 19.68 -5.96
N ILE A 285 -5.96 19.75 -6.07
CA ILE A 285 -5.06 18.60 -5.98
C ILE A 285 -4.62 18.39 -4.53
N SER A 286 -4.77 17.16 -4.03
CA SER A 286 -4.47 16.79 -2.64
C SER A 286 -3.35 15.76 -2.51
N SER A 287 -2.86 15.19 -3.62
CA SER A 287 -1.79 14.20 -3.60
C SER A 287 -0.89 14.25 -4.84
N PRO A 288 0.22 13.49 -4.87
CA PRO A 288 1.10 13.39 -6.03
C PRO A 288 0.50 12.65 -7.25
N ILE A 289 -0.74 12.17 -7.13
CA ILE A 289 -1.51 11.57 -8.20
C ILE A 289 -2.59 12.58 -8.58
N ILE A 290 -2.58 13.02 -9.83
CA ILE A 290 -3.48 14.05 -10.33
C ILE A 290 -4.31 13.43 -11.45
N SER A 291 -5.62 13.58 -11.36
CA SER A 291 -6.56 13.16 -12.39
C SER A 291 -7.31 14.37 -12.94
N ILE A 292 -7.24 14.53 -14.26
CA ILE A 292 -7.89 15.62 -14.98
C ILE A 292 -8.93 15.00 -15.90
N ILE A 293 -10.21 15.20 -15.58
CA ILE A 293 -11.31 14.71 -16.40
C ILE A 293 -11.34 15.51 -17.70
N VAL A 294 -11.25 14.80 -18.82
CA VAL A 294 -11.31 15.36 -20.17
C VAL A 294 -12.67 15.08 -20.82
N GLY A 295 -13.33 13.98 -20.44
CA GLY A 295 -14.66 13.62 -20.91
C GLY A 295 -14.63 12.48 -21.93
N THR A 296 -14.65 12.81 -23.22
CA THR A 296 -14.74 11.79 -24.29
C THR A 296 -13.40 11.06 -24.51
N GLU A 297 -13.48 9.85 -25.09
CA GLU A 297 -12.29 9.05 -25.40
C GLU A 297 -11.40 9.74 -26.44
N GLU A 298 -12.00 10.32 -27.48
CA GLU A 298 -11.30 11.05 -28.53
C GLU A 298 -10.56 12.26 -27.96
N ALA A 299 -11.20 13.01 -27.05
CA ALA A 299 -10.59 14.16 -26.40
C ALA A 299 -9.41 13.74 -25.52
N ALA A 300 -9.57 12.70 -24.69
CA ALA A 300 -8.49 12.20 -23.84
C ALA A 300 -7.29 11.67 -24.65
N LEU A 301 -7.54 10.95 -25.75
CA LEU A 301 -6.49 10.47 -26.66
C LEU A 301 -5.81 11.63 -27.40
N SER A 302 -6.56 12.63 -27.84
CA SER A 302 -6.01 13.84 -28.47
C SER A 302 -5.12 14.61 -27.48
N ALA A 303 -5.57 14.76 -26.24
CA ALA A 303 -4.82 15.40 -25.18
C ALA A 303 -3.52 14.67 -24.84
N SER A 304 -3.58 13.34 -24.67
CA SER A 304 -2.40 12.50 -24.45
C SER A 304 -1.39 12.61 -25.59
N ARG A 305 -1.84 12.63 -26.86
CA ARG A 305 -0.97 12.84 -28.02
C ARG A 305 -0.36 14.24 -28.07
N HIS A 306 -1.13 15.28 -27.71
CA HIS A 306 -0.63 16.65 -27.64
C HIS A 306 0.45 16.78 -26.56
N LEU A 307 0.22 16.23 -25.37
CA LEU A 307 1.20 16.18 -24.28
C LEU A 307 2.47 15.45 -24.71
N LEU A 308 2.34 14.29 -25.38
CA LEU A 308 3.48 13.51 -25.84
C LEU A 308 4.34 14.29 -26.85
N LYS A 309 3.70 15.00 -27.80
CA LYS A 309 4.42 15.87 -28.75
C LYS A 309 5.15 17.03 -28.07
N SER A 310 4.66 17.44 -26.90
CA SER A 310 5.25 18.50 -26.07
C SER A 310 6.24 17.96 -25.04
N GLY A 311 6.63 16.68 -25.13
CA GLY A 311 7.62 16.05 -24.25
C GLY A 311 7.07 15.38 -22.99
N PHE A 312 5.75 15.38 -22.78
CA PHE A 312 5.10 14.78 -21.61
C PHE A 312 4.42 13.46 -21.92
N HIS A 313 4.93 12.37 -21.34
CA HIS A 313 4.27 11.07 -21.44
C HIS A 313 3.18 10.93 -20.37
N VAL A 314 1.96 11.38 -20.71
CA VAL A 314 0.76 11.28 -19.86
C VAL A 314 -0.24 10.32 -20.52
N THR A 315 -0.71 9.33 -19.78
CA THR A 315 -1.64 8.34 -20.30
C THR A 315 -3.09 8.79 -20.16
N ALA A 316 -3.88 8.56 -21.22
CA ALA A 316 -5.33 8.67 -21.17
C ALA A 316 -5.92 7.39 -20.54
N ILE A 317 -6.78 7.57 -19.54
CA ILE A 317 -7.58 6.52 -18.92
C ILE A 317 -8.98 6.57 -19.55
N ARG A 318 -9.45 5.42 -20.02
CA ARG A 318 -10.65 5.25 -20.85
C ARG A 318 -11.38 3.95 -20.49
N PRO A 319 -12.61 3.71 -21.01
CA PRO A 319 -13.29 2.43 -20.84
C PRO A 319 -12.39 1.23 -21.23
N PRO A 320 -12.49 0.10 -20.52
CA PRO A 320 -13.44 -0.23 -19.45
C PRO A 320 -13.02 0.27 -18.05
N THR A 321 -11.90 1.00 -17.90
CA THR A 321 -11.39 1.41 -16.58
C THR A 321 -12.22 2.50 -15.92
N VAL A 322 -12.77 3.41 -16.72
CA VAL A 322 -13.68 4.48 -16.29
C VAL A 322 -14.96 4.40 -17.13
N ALA A 323 -16.04 5.01 -16.64
CA ALA A 323 -17.30 5.05 -17.36
C ALA A 323 -17.15 5.80 -18.71
N PRO A 324 -18.00 5.50 -19.71
CA PRO A 324 -18.08 6.31 -20.92
C PRO A 324 -18.29 7.79 -20.57
N ASN A 325 -17.63 8.69 -21.32
CA ASN A 325 -17.64 10.14 -21.10
C ASN A 325 -17.03 10.65 -19.78
N SER A 326 -16.34 9.79 -19.01
CA SER A 326 -15.51 10.21 -17.87
C SER A 326 -14.02 9.88 -18.07
N CYS A 327 -13.56 9.88 -19.32
CA CYS A 327 -12.14 9.69 -19.63
C CYS A 327 -11.30 10.81 -19.00
N LEU A 328 -10.12 10.45 -18.50
CA LEU A 328 -9.26 11.35 -17.76
C LEU A 328 -7.80 11.18 -18.16
N LEU A 329 -7.00 12.22 -17.91
CA LEU A 329 -5.55 12.14 -17.93
C LEU A 329 -5.06 11.90 -16.52
N ARG A 330 -4.23 10.87 -16.34
CA ARG A 330 -3.64 10.56 -15.04
C ARG A 330 -2.17 10.92 -15.03
N ILE A 331 -1.81 11.82 -14.13
CA ILE A 331 -0.46 12.36 -13.98
C ILE A 331 0.07 11.95 -12.62
N THR A 332 1.31 11.49 -12.56
CA THR A 332 1.99 11.13 -11.32
C THR A 332 3.27 11.92 -11.15
N LEU A 333 3.37 12.69 -10.09
CA LEU A 333 4.54 13.52 -9.81
C LEU A 333 5.70 12.69 -9.24
N SER A 334 6.91 13.13 -9.56
CA SER A 334 8.17 12.56 -9.06
C SER A 334 8.99 13.61 -8.34
N ALA A 335 9.81 13.17 -7.38
CA ALA A 335 10.79 14.03 -6.71
C ALA A 335 11.83 14.61 -7.69
N ALA A 336 11.97 13.98 -8.87
CA ALA A 336 12.89 14.39 -9.91
C ALA A 336 12.37 15.56 -10.77
N HIS A 337 11.06 15.82 -10.77
CA HIS A 337 10.51 16.91 -11.57
C HIS A 337 11.00 18.27 -11.04
N THR A 338 11.42 19.13 -11.97
CA THR A 338 11.81 20.51 -11.69
C THR A 338 10.57 21.40 -11.57
N VAL A 339 10.75 22.64 -11.10
CA VAL A 339 9.64 23.62 -11.10
C VAL A 339 9.23 23.97 -12.54
N ASP A 340 10.20 24.04 -13.45
CA ASP A 340 9.94 24.42 -14.84
C ASP A 340 9.21 23.30 -15.59
N ASP A 341 9.51 22.02 -15.29
CA ASP A 341 8.72 20.88 -15.79
C ASP A 341 7.24 21.03 -15.41
N ILE A 342 6.96 21.47 -14.17
CA ILE A 342 5.58 21.67 -13.69
C ILE A 342 4.92 22.85 -14.40
N LYS A 343 5.62 23.97 -14.59
CA LYS A 343 5.08 25.13 -15.32
C LYS A 343 4.73 24.77 -16.75
N GLU A 344 5.64 24.10 -17.46
CA GLU A 344 5.44 23.69 -18.84
C GLU A 344 4.33 22.63 -18.96
N LEU A 345 4.25 21.70 -18.00
CA LEU A 345 3.15 20.75 -17.92
C LEU A 345 1.80 21.46 -17.76
N VAL A 346 1.68 22.39 -16.81
CA VAL A 346 0.42 23.12 -16.56
C VAL A 346 0.04 23.98 -17.76
N ALA A 347 0.99 24.66 -18.40
CA ALA A 347 0.75 25.42 -19.62
C ALA A 347 0.22 24.51 -20.76
N THR A 348 0.84 23.33 -20.93
CA THR A 348 0.43 22.35 -21.94
C THR A 348 -0.95 21.73 -21.65
N LEU A 349 -1.31 21.61 -20.37
CA LEU A 349 -2.61 21.11 -19.93
C LEU A 349 -3.74 22.13 -20.08
N SER A 350 -3.44 23.43 -20.05
CA SER A 350 -4.44 24.51 -20.05
C SER A 350 -5.55 24.36 -21.10
N PRO A 351 -5.30 23.94 -22.35
CA PRO A 351 -6.37 23.75 -23.35
C PRO A 351 -7.31 22.57 -23.05
N TRP A 352 -6.88 21.63 -22.20
CA TRP A 352 -7.59 20.40 -21.85
C TRP A 352 -8.17 20.42 -20.45
N ILE A 353 -7.76 21.38 -19.63
CA ILE A 353 -8.42 21.70 -18.38
C ILE A 353 -9.70 22.43 -18.75
N THR A 354 -10.75 21.68 -19.01
CA THR A 354 -12.11 22.24 -19.09
C THR A 354 -12.34 23.00 -17.78
N THR A 355 -12.73 24.27 -17.86
CA THR A 355 -13.06 25.09 -16.70
C THR A 355 -13.97 24.29 -15.77
N VAL A 356 -13.40 23.75 -14.68
CA VAL A 356 -14.16 23.05 -13.65
C VAL A 356 -14.93 24.13 -12.89
N ASN A 357 -16.02 24.60 -13.48
CA ASN A 357 -16.97 25.51 -12.85
C ASN A 357 -18.37 25.12 -13.30
N SER A 358 -18.94 24.12 -12.62
CA SER A 358 -20.34 24.13 -12.16
C SER A 358 -20.83 22.80 -11.57
N ASN A 359 -20.23 21.65 -11.90
CA ASN A 359 -20.90 20.36 -11.62
C ASN A 359 -20.33 19.53 -10.44
N LEU A 360 -19.21 19.92 -9.83
CA LEU A 360 -18.69 19.24 -8.62
C LEU A 360 -19.27 19.78 -7.30
N LEU A 361 -20.08 20.85 -7.34
CA LEU A 361 -20.82 21.32 -6.16
C LEU A 361 -22.17 20.60 -5.95
N GLU A 362 -22.72 19.93 -6.97
CA GLU A 362 -24.03 19.25 -6.84
C GLU A 362 -23.95 17.84 -6.24
N PHE A 363 -22.81 17.14 -6.30
CA PHE A 363 -22.68 15.81 -5.69
C PHE A 363 -22.40 15.84 -4.16
N SER A 364 -22.37 17.02 -3.54
CA SER A 364 -22.29 17.19 -2.08
C SER A 364 -23.66 17.35 -1.40
N LYS A 365 -24.75 17.25 -2.18
CA LYS A 365 -26.13 17.21 -1.68
C LYS A 365 -26.89 16.07 -2.35
N LEU A 366 -26.66 14.83 -1.94
CA LEU A 366 -27.64 13.73 -1.94
C LEU A 366 -27.15 12.56 -1.07
#